data_AF-A0A930RFM2-F1
#
_entry.id   AF-A0A930RFM2-F1
#
_cell.length_a   1.000
_cell.length_b   1.000
_cell.length_c   1.000
_cell.angle_alpha   90.00
_cell.angle_beta   90.00
_cell.angle_gamma   90.00
#
_symmetry.space_group_name_H-M   'P 1'
#
loop_
_entity.id
_entity.type
_entity.pdbx_description
1 polymer ?
#
loop_
_entity_poly.entity_id
_entity_poly.type
_entity_poly.pdbx_seq_one_letter_code
_entity_poly.pdbx_strand_id
1 'polypeptide(L)'
;PLASQEQCVSYLLSVNPHPAISVSPRELVAYYYEEGAREGIRPDVAFAQALKETGFFRYGGTVTPDQNNYCGLGTTSTEIKGAYFATSQIGVRAHIQHLLAYASTRRPVRPVVDPRYNLVRNVYGTITLGNWQDLNGRWAVPGDSYGQSILSMFRAILRK
;
A
#
# COMPACT_ATOMS: atom_id res chain seq x y z
N PRO A 1 0.03 -15.24 -11.86
CA PRO A 1 -1.22 -15.52 -11.10
C PRO A 1 -1.52 -14.34 -10.17
N LEU A 2 -2.80 -14.08 -9.90
CA LEU A 2 -3.27 -13.22 -8.81
C LEU A 2 -3.38 -14.10 -7.55
N ALA A 3 -2.90 -13.66 -6.40
CA ALA A 3 -3.12 -14.38 -5.14
C ALA A 3 -4.61 -14.38 -4.77
N SER A 4 -5.07 -15.36 -3.98
CA SER A 4 -6.41 -15.27 -3.38
C SER A 4 -6.38 -14.42 -2.10
N GLN A 5 -7.56 -13.95 -1.67
CA GLN A 5 -7.68 -13.22 -0.41
C GLN A 5 -7.25 -14.11 0.78
N GLU A 6 -7.61 -15.40 0.76
CA GLU A 6 -7.17 -16.40 1.74
C GLU A 6 -5.64 -16.50 1.81
N GLN A 7 -4.94 -16.50 0.68
CA GLN A 7 -3.48 -16.53 0.66
C GLN A 7 -2.87 -15.30 1.34
N CYS A 8 -3.42 -14.11 1.06
CA CYS A 8 -3.01 -12.87 1.72
C CYS A 8 -3.22 -12.94 3.24
N VAL A 9 -4.39 -13.39 3.68
CA VAL A 9 -4.73 -13.53 5.10
C VAL A 9 -3.84 -14.57 5.79
N SER A 10 -3.68 -15.75 5.20
CA SER A 10 -2.84 -16.82 5.71
C SER A 10 -1.37 -16.40 5.83
N TYR A 11 -0.86 -15.65 4.84
CA TYR A 11 0.50 -15.13 4.92
C TYR A 11 0.68 -14.15 6.07
N LEU A 12 -0.20 -13.15 6.18
CA LEU A 12 -0.19 -12.18 7.26
C LEU A 12 -0.20 -12.90 8.62
N LEU A 13 -1.19 -13.77 8.86
CA LEU A 13 -1.38 -14.42 10.15
C LEU A 13 -0.28 -15.43 10.50
N SER A 14 0.38 -16.02 9.50
CA SER A 14 1.54 -16.89 9.73
C SER A 14 2.76 -16.14 10.25
N VAL A 15 2.84 -14.83 9.99
CA VAL A 15 3.96 -13.98 10.42
C VAL A 15 3.56 -13.16 11.65
N ASN A 16 2.37 -12.57 11.67
CA ASN A 16 1.84 -11.80 12.78
C ASN A 16 0.42 -12.31 13.13
N PRO A 17 0.27 -13.14 14.17
CA PRO A 17 -1.04 -13.65 14.60
C PRO A 17 -1.99 -12.59 15.17
N HIS A 18 -1.46 -11.44 15.60
CA HIS A 18 -2.20 -10.35 16.24
C HIS A 18 -1.85 -8.99 15.61
N PRO A 19 -2.21 -8.76 14.32
CA PRO A 19 -1.92 -7.51 13.65
C PRO A 19 -2.69 -6.35 14.29
N ALA A 20 -2.02 -5.21 14.49
CA ALA A 20 -2.64 -4.01 15.04
C ALA A 20 -3.39 -3.24 13.93
N ILE A 21 -4.59 -3.70 13.61
CA ILE A 21 -5.46 -3.13 12.58
C ILE A 21 -6.85 -2.90 13.18
N SER A 22 -7.56 -1.88 12.71
CA SER A 22 -8.87 -1.48 13.24
C SER A 22 -10.05 -2.32 12.72
N VAL A 23 -9.78 -3.27 11.83
CA VAL A 23 -10.74 -4.24 11.25
C VAL A 23 -10.10 -5.63 11.21
N SER A 24 -10.85 -6.68 10.89
CA SER A 24 -10.24 -8.01 10.77
C SER A 24 -9.25 -8.10 9.59
N PRO A 25 -8.28 -9.04 9.63
CA PRO A 25 -7.38 -9.30 8.50
C PRO A 25 -8.11 -9.58 7.19
N ARG A 26 -9.24 -10.30 7.25
CA ARG A 26 -10.08 -10.63 6.09
C ARG A 26 -10.71 -9.37 5.50
N GLU A 27 -11.29 -8.50 6.34
CA GLU A 27 -11.88 -7.24 5.89
C GLU A 27 -10.84 -6.32 5.27
N LEU A 28 -9.66 -6.19 5.88
CA LEU A 28 -8.60 -5.35 5.32
C LEU A 28 -8.17 -5.84 3.93
N VAL A 29 -7.95 -7.15 3.78
CA VAL A 29 -7.61 -7.75 2.48
C VAL A 29 -8.74 -7.55 1.47
N ALA A 30 -10.00 -7.72 1.87
CA ALA A 30 -11.16 -7.48 1.00
C ALA A 30 -11.17 -6.03 0.46
N TYR A 31 -10.89 -5.03 1.32
CA TYR A 31 -10.78 -3.64 0.86
C TYR A 31 -9.67 -3.44 -0.17
N TYR A 32 -8.53 -4.13 -0.06
CA TYR A 32 -7.51 -4.07 -1.10
C TYR A 32 -8.02 -4.60 -2.44
N TYR A 33 -8.73 -5.73 -2.43
CA TYR A 33 -9.30 -6.30 -3.64
C TYR A 33 -10.36 -5.41 -4.26
N GLU A 34 -11.24 -4.81 -3.45
CA GLU A 34 -12.26 -3.88 -3.92
C GLU A 34 -11.68 -2.60 -4.52
N GLU A 35 -10.80 -1.91 -3.79
CA GLU A 35 -10.21 -0.64 -4.24
C GLU A 35 -9.23 -0.87 -5.40
N GLY A 36 -8.41 -1.92 -5.33
CA GLY A 36 -7.47 -2.29 -6.39
C GLY A 36 -8.17 -2.66 -7.70
N ALA A 37 -9.19 -3.53 -7.63
CA ALA A 37 -9.97 -3.89 -8.83
C ALA A 37 -10.65 -2.69 -9.47
N ARG A 38 -11.16 -1.75 -8.65
CA ARG A 38 -11.81 -0.52 -9.13
C ARG A 38 -10.88 0.36 -9.95
N GLU A 39 -9.62 0.46 -9.55
CA GLU A 39 -8.65 1.35 -10.20
C GLU A 39 -7.74 0.64 -11.21
N GLY A 40 -7.84 -0.69 -11.32
CA GLY A 40 -6.95 -1.50 -12.17
C GLY A 40 -5.56 -1.69 -11.57
N ILE A 41 -5.42 -1.56 -10.25
CA ILE A 41 -4.18 -1.76 -9.50
C ILE A 41 -4.20 -3.16 -8.87
N ARG A 42 -3.09 -3.90 -9.02
CA ARG A 42 -2.89 -5.25 -8.45
C ARG A 42 -3.09 -5.24 -6.92
N PRO A 43 -4.21 -5.78 -6.39
CA PRO A 43 -4.55 -5.62 -4.97
C PRO A 43 -3.63 -6.43 -4.03
N ASP A 44 -3.22 -7.60 -4.47
CA ASP A 44 -2.37 -8.53 -3.72
C ASP A 44 -0.92 -8.04 -3.59
N VAL A 45 -0.39 -7.35 -4.60
CA VAL A 45 0.94 -6.73 -4.53
C VAL A 45 0.89 -5.42 -3.73
N ALA A 46 -0.19 -4.64 -3.85
CA ALA A 46 -0.42 -3.48 -2.97
C ALA A 46 -0.56 -3.92 -1.50
N PHE A 47 -1.20 -5.05 -1.23
CA PHE A 47 -1.24 -5.65 0.11
C PHE A 47 0.16 -6.11 0.55
N ALA A 48 0.95 -6.75 -0.32
CA ALA A 48 2.34 -7.09 -0.02
C ALA A 48 3.20 -5.86 0.33
N GLN A 49 2.99 -4.74 -0.39
CA GLN A 49 3.60 -3.46 -0.05
C GLN A 49 3.15 -2.98 1.33
N ALA A 50 1.86 -3.10 1.67
CA ALA A 50 1.36 -2.74 2.99
C ALA A 50 2.02 -3.54 4.13
N LEU A 51 2.24 -4.84 3.91
CA LEU A 51 2.97 -5.68 4.86
C LEU A 51 4.40 -5.19 5.06
N LYS A 52 5.07 -4.76 3.99
CA LYS A 52 6.41 -4.16 4.08
C LYS A 52 6.39 -2.85 4.87
N GLU A 53 5.52 -1.92 4.48
CA GLU A 53 5.45 -0.56 5.03
C GLU A 53 5.10 -0.55 6.52
N THR A 54 4.26 -1.48 6.95
CA THR A 54 3.78 -1.56 8.33
C THR A 54 4.53 -2.57 9.20
N GLY A 55 5.53 -3.28 8.64
CA GLY A 55 6.20 -4.38 9.34
C GLY A 55 5.22 -5.51 9.74
N PHE A 56 4.32 -5.89 8.82
CA PHE A 56 3.19 -6.79 9.05
C PHE A 56 2.21 -6.27 10.12
N PHE A 57 1.89 -4.98 10.06
CA PHE A 57 1.02 -4.29 11.03
C PHE A 57 1.50 -4.41 12.48
N ARG A 58 2.81 -4.53 12.69
CA ARG A 58 3.46 -4.33 14.00
C ARG A 58 3.76 -2.87 14.25
N TYR A 59 3.98 -2.11 13.16
CA TYR A 59 4.51 -0.76 13.18
C TYR A 59 5.88 -0.72 13.88
N GLY A 60 6.50 0.46 13.95
CA GLY A 60 7.89 0.61 14.40
C GLY A 60 8.57 1.87 13.90
N GLY A 61 7.91 2.63 13.02
CA GLY A 61 8.29 3.99 12.63
C GLY A 61 7.28 5.02 13.15
N THR A 62 7.14 6.12 12.42
CA THR A 62 6.25 7.23 12.77
C THR A 62 4.77 6.96 12.50
N VAL A 63 4.46 5.88 11.79
CA VAL A 63 3.08 5.47 11.53
C VAL A 63 2.56 4.60 12.66
N THR A 64 1.38 4.91 13.18
CA THR A 64 0.71 4.19 14.26
C THR A 64 -0.60 3.53 13.79
N PRO A 65 -1.10 2.49 14.49
CA PRO A 65 -2.31 1.76 14.07
C PRO A 65 -3.55 2.63 13.83
N ASP A 66 -3.74 3.66 14.66
CA ASP A 66 -4.89 4.59 14.63
C ASP A 66 -4.94 5.47 13.38
N GLN A 67 -3.84 5.57 12.64
CA GLN A 67 -3.79 6.36 11.41
C GLN A 67 -4.47 5.69 10.21
N ASN A 68 -4.65 4.36 10.24
CA ASN A 68 -5.07 3.58 9.07
C ASN A 68 -4.20 3.87 7.82
N ASN A 69 -2.93 4.21 8.00
CA ASN A 69 -2.01 4.59 6.93
C ASN A 69 -1.10 3.43 6.56
N TYR A 70 -1.55 2.59 5.64
CA TYR A 70 -0.88 1.32 5.34
C TYR A 70 0.29 1.44 4.35
N CYS A 71 0.66 2.66 3.94
CA CYS A 71 1.67 2.86 2.92
C CYS A 71 2.59 4.06 3.14
N GLY A 72 2.67 4.56 4.37
CA GLY A 72 3.62 5.60 4.77
C GLY A 72 3.33 6.98 4.19
N LEU A 73 2.07 7.31 3.86
CA LEU A 73 1.75 8.61 3.28
C LEU A 73 2.04 9.75 4.27
N GLY A 74 2.78 10.75 3.81
CA GLY A 74 3.06 11.96 4.58
C GLY A 74 4.18 11.84 5.62
N THR A 75 4.91 10.72 5.67
CA THR A 75 6.11 10.61 6.52
C THR A 75 7.30 11.26 5.81
N THR A 76 7.54 12.54 6.02
CA THR A 76 8.67 13.26 5.41
C THR A 76 9.94 13.26 6.28
N SER A 77 9.85 12.82 7.54
CA SER A 77 10.97 12.61 8.47
C SER A 77 10.53 11.69 9.63
N THR A 78 11.46 11.32 10.50
CA THR A 78 11.22 10.56 11.74
C THR A 78 10.39 11.30 12.80
N GLU A 79 10.04 12.57 12.56
CA GLU A 79 9.35 13.43 13.54
C GLU A 79 7.93 13.82 13.10
N ILE A 80 7.65 13.77 11.79
CA ILE A 80 6.36 14.18 11.25
C ILE A 80 5.41 12.98 11.21
N LYS A 81 4.31 13.09 11.96
CA LYS A 81 3.23 12.10 11.91
C LYS A 81 2.66 12.03 10.49
N GLY A 82 2.53 10.81 9.98
CA GLY A 82 1.92 10.55 8.68
C GLY A 82 0.45 10.97 8.60
N ALA A 83 -0.13 10.82 7.41
CA ALA A 83 -1.54 11.07 7.17
C ALA A 83 -2.44 10.17 8.03
N TYR A 84 -3.60 10.70 8.43
CA TYR A 84 -4.64 9.99 9.16
C TYR A 84 -5.84 9.76 8.24
N PHE A 85 -6.40 8.55 8.30
CA PHE A 85 -7.60 8.18 7.58
C PHE A 85 -8.66 7.66 8.54
N ALA A 86 -9.90 8.15 8.38
CA ALA A 86 -10.99 7.87 9.31
C ALA A 86 -11.36 6.37 9.40
N THR A 87 -11.12 5.60 8.34
CA THR A 87 -11.39 4.15 8.30
C THR A 87 -10.31 3.40 7.53
N SER A 88 -10.16 2.11 7.79
CA SER A 88 -9.27 1.22 7.04
C SER A 88 -9.53 1.28 5.53
N GLN A 89 -10.81 1.30 5.12
CA GLN A 89 -11.15 1.37 3.70
C GLN A 89 -10.66 2.67 3.05
N ILE A 90 -10.74 3.80 3.74
CA ILE A 90 -10.20 5.08 3.23
C ILE A 90 -8.67 5.02 3.16
N GLY A 91 -8.01 4.42 4.16
CA GLY A 91 -6.57 4.19 4.15
C GLY A 91 -6.09 3.34 2.98
N VAL A 92 -6.79 2.23 2.71
CA VAL A 92 -6.53 1.39 1.54
C VAL A 92 -6.79 2.15 0.24
N ARG A 93 -7.88 2.93 0.16
CA ARG A 93 -8.15 3.78 -1.02
C ARG A 93 -7.03 4.78 -1.27
N ALA A 94 -6.53 5.44 -0.23
CA ALA A 94 -5.42 6.39 -0.35
C ALA A 94 -4.16 5.69 -0.89
N HIS A 95 -3.84 4.50 -0.38
CA HIS A 95 -2.74 3.70 -0.89
C HIS A 95 -2.91 3.34 -2.38
N ILE A 96 -4.07 2.82 -2.78
CA ILE A 96 -4.34 2.47 -4.17
C ILE A 96 -4.29 3.71 -5.08
N GLN A 97 -4.81 4.85 -4.62
CA GLN A 97 -4.70 6.12 -5.33
C GLN A 97 -3.24 6.56 -5.48
N HIS A 98 -2.41 6.38 -4.46
CA HIS A 98 -0.99 6.72 -4.57
C HIS A 98 -0.27 5.88 -5.63
N LEU A 99 -0.55 4.57 -5.67
CA LEU A 99 -0.06 3.68 -6.73
C LEU A 99 -0.59 4.10 -8.11
N LEU A 100 -1.88 4.45 -8.21
CA LEU A 100 -2.46 4.94 -9.45
C LEU A 100 -1.79 6.22 -9.93
N ALA A 101 -1.40 7.12 -9.02
CA ALA A 101 -0.69 8.35 -9.37
C ALA A 101 0.65 8.05 -10.06
N TYR A 102 1.34 6.97 -9.73
CA TYR A 102 2.54 6.53 -10.45
C TYR A 102 2.21 5.75 -11.73
N ALA A 103 1.17 4.93 -11.73
CA ALA A 103 0.90 3.97 -12.80
C ALA A 103 0.05 4.53 -13.96
N SER A 104 -0.66 5.65 -13.76
CA SER A 104 -1.59 6.19 -14.76
C SER A 104 -1.71 7.70 -14.70
N THR A 105 -2.10 8.31 -15.82
CA THR A 105 -2.51 9.72 -15.92
C THR A 105 -4.03 9.90 -15.72
N ARG A 106 -4.81 8.81 -15.71
CA ARG A 106 -6.25 8.85 -15.47
C ARG A 106 -6.55 9.34 -14.05
N ARG A 107 -7.63 10.10 -13.87
CA ARG A 107 -8.17 10.44 -12.55
C ARG A 107 -8.76 9.19 -11.87
N PRO A 108 -8.65 9.03 -10.53
CA PRO A 108 -9.27 7.91 -9.84
C PRO A 108 -10.79 7.91 -10.02
N VAL A 109 -11.42 6.74 -9.95
CA VAL A 109 -12.88 6.58 -10.06
C VAL A 109 -13.59 7.21 -8.85
N ARG A 110 -13.01 7.08 -7.65
CA ARG A 110 -13.51 7.71 -6.43
C ARG A 110 -12.83 9.04 -6.14
N PRO A 111 -13.45 9.92 -5.33
CA PRO A 111 -12.80 11.15 -4.87
C PRO A 111 -11.41 10.88 -4.29
N VAL A 112 -10.47 11.77 -4.60
CA VAL A 112 -9.09 11.68 -4.13
C VAL A 112 -9.06 11.89 -2.62
N VAL A 113 -8.52 10.91 -1.90
CA VAL A 113 -8.28 10.94 -0.44
C VAL A 113 -6.78 10.89 -0.12
N ASP A 114 -5.93 10.47 -1.06
CA ASP A 114 -4.48 10.59 -0.93
C ASP A 114 -4.04 12.07 -0.95
N PRO A 115 -3.50 12.61 0.15
CA PRO A 115 -3.09 14.02 0.23
C PRO A 115 -1.90 14.35 -0.70
N ARG A 116 -1.16 13.34 -1.18
CA ARG A 116 0.00 13.50 -2.07
C ARG A 116 -0.32 13.21 -3.53
N TYR A 117 -1.55 12.84 -3.87
CA TYR A 117 -1.91 12.42 -5.23
C TYR A 117 -1.55 13.48 -6.28
N ASN A 118 -2.00 14.73 -6.06
CA ASN A 118 -1.74 15.82 -7.00
C ASN A 118 -0.25 16.20 -7.03
N LEU A 119 0.46 16.09 -5.90
CA LEU A 119 1.90 16.32 -5.86
C LEU A 119 2.64 15.32 -6.77
N VAL A 120 2.36 14.02 -6.62
CA VAL A 120 2.95 12.98 -7.48
C VAL A 120 2.56 13.23 -8.94
N ARG A 121 1.29 13.47 -9.24
CA ARG A 121 0.87 13.73 -10.62
C ARG A 121 1.52 14.96 -11.24
N ASN A 122 1.73 16.02 -10.47
CA ASN A 122 2.39 17.23 -10.96
C ASN A 122 3.88 16.99 -11.24
N VAL A 123 4.56 16.23 -10.37
CA VAL A 123 5.99 15.89 -10.56
C VAL A 123 6.21 14.98 -11.77
N TYR A 124 5.34 14.00 -11.98
CA TYR A 124 5.51 13.02 -13.06
C TYR A 124 4.89 13.48 -14.40
N GLY A 125 3.97 14.45 -14.40
CA GLY A 125 3.44 15.06 -15.63
C GLY A 125 2.66 14.07 -16.49
N THR A 126 3.27 13.54 -17.54
CA THR A 126 2.72 12.46 -18.39
C THR A 126 3.44 11.11 -18.20
N ILE A 127 4.51 11.07 -17.42
CA ILE A 127 5.29 9.88 -17.14
C ILE A 127 4.48 8.94 -16.22
N THR A 128 4.57 7.65 -16.52
CA THR A 128 3.96 6.57 -15.74
C THR A 128 4.97 5.43 -15.55
N LEU A 129 4.84 4.71 -14.44
CA LEU A 129 5.66 3.55 -14.11
C LEU A 129 4.95 2.25 -14.49
N GLY A 130 5.69 1.28 -15.05
CA GLY A 130 5.13 0.03 -15.54
C GLY A 130 5.38 -1.17 -14.60
N ASN A 131 6.41 -1.08 -13.75
CA ASN A 131 6.86 -2.18 -12.90
C ASN A 131 7.00 -1.75 -11.44
N TRP A 132 6.87 -2.69 -10.52
CA TRP A 132 7.04 -2.45 -9.08
C TRP A 132 8.47 -2.00 -8.73
N GLN A 133 9.48 -2.47 -9.46
CA GLN A 133 10.88 -2.06 -9.30
C GLN A 133 11.10 -0.60 -9.71
N ASP A 134 10.24 -0.03 -10.55
CA ASP A 134 10.34 1.38 -10.91
C ASP A 134 10.08 2.28 -9.70
N LEU A 135 9.44 1.78 -8.63
CA LEU A 135 9.23 2.50 -7.38
C LEU A 135 10.51 2.68 -6.55
N ASN A 136 11.61 2.00 -6.90
CA ASN A 136 12.91 2.14 -6.24
C ASN A 136 13.39 3.60 -6.31
N GLY A 137 13.80 4.15 -5.17
CA GLY A 137 14.22 5.56 -5.05
C GLY A 137 13.12 6.60 -5.28
N ARG A 138 11.87 6.18 -5.57
CA ARG A 138 10.73 7.06 -5.86
C ARG A 138 9.67 7.02 -4.78
N TRP A 139 9.39 5.82 -4.26
CA TRP A 139 8.48 5.61 -3.12
C TRP A 139 9.22 5.71 -1.80
N ALA A 140 10.41 5.09 -1.71
CA ALA A 140 11.30 5.13 -0.56
C ALA A 140 12.74 5.39 -1.03
N VAL A 141 13.52 6.13 -0.25
CA VAL A 141 14.91 6.53 -0.54
C VAL A 141 15.83 6.03 0.60
N PRO A 142 17.03 5.45 0.34
CA PRO A 142 17.64 5.21 -0.98
C PRO A 142 16.93 4.15 -1.82
N GLY A 143 16.32 3.13 -1.20
CA GLY A 143 15.28 2.29 -1.82
C GLY A 143 15.66 1.41 -3.01
N ASP A 144 16.95 1.11 -3.23
CA ASP A 144 17.45 0.40 -4.43
C ASP A 144 16.89 -1.01 -4.64
N SER A 145 16.37 -1.64 -3.59
CA SER A 145 15.76 -2.99 -3.62
C SER A 145 14.29 -2.99 -3.19
N TYR A 146 13.65 -1.83 -3.18
CA TYR A 146 12.30 -1.63 -2.65
C TYR A 146 11.26 -2.53 -3.34
N GLY A 147 11.08 -2.39 -4.64
CA GLY A 147 10.15 -3.18 -5.44
C GLY A 147 10.49 -4.68 -5.42
N GLN A 148 11.77 -5.04 -5.40
CA GLN A 148 12.20 -6.44 -5.28
C GLN A 148 11.72 -7.05 -3.96
N SER A 149 11.79 -6.31 -2.86
CA SER A 149 11.31 -6.80 -1.56
C SER A 149 9.78 -6.97 -1.52
N ILE A 150 9.02 -6.07 -2.15
CA ILE A 150 7.57 -6.22 -2.32
C ILE A 150 7.25 -7.48 -3.13
N LEU A 151 7.93 -7.67 -4.26
CA LEU A 151 7.74 -8.85 -5.11
C LEU A 151 8.16 -10.15 -4.41
N SER A 152 9.15 -10.10 -3.52
CA SER A 152 9.51 -11.23 -2.67
C SER A 152 8.38 -11.61 -1.71
N MET A 153 7.79 -10.63 -1.02
CA MET A 153 6.63 -10.84 -0.15
C MET A 153 5.42 -11.36 -0.94
N PHE A 154 5.14 -10.79 -2.11
CA PHE A 154 4.09 -11.31 -3.01
C PHE A 154 4.32 -12.77 -3.39
N ARG A 155 5.56 -13.16 -3.73
CA ARG A 155 5.89 -14.57 -4.01
C ARG A 155 5.76 -15.47 -2.79
N ALA A 156 5.87 -14.95 -1.57
CA ALA A 156 5.61 -15.70 -0.35
C ALA A 156 4.11 -15.87 -0.11
N ILE A 157 3.29 -14.85 -0.40
CA ILE A 157 1.82 -14.94 -0.40
C ILE A 157 1.35 -16.07 -1.32
N LEU A 158 1.85 -16.13 -2.55
CA LEU A 158 1.44 -17.15 -3.53
C LEU A 158 1.70 -18.61 -3.09
N ARG A 159 2.55 -18.84 -2.08
CA ARG A 159 2.88 -20.18 -1.56
C ARG A 159 2.03 -20.59 -0.35
N LYS A 160 1.14 -19.72 0.10
CA LYS A 160 0.20 -20.01 1.20
C LYS A 160 -1.06 -20.68 0.71
#